data_AF-A0A4V1SAC4-F1
#
_entry.id   AF-A0A4V1SAC4-F1
#
_cell.length_a   1.000
_cell.length_b   1.000
_cell.length_c   1.000
_cell.angle_alpha   90.00
_cell.angle_beta   90.00
_cell.angle_gamma   90.00
#
_symmetry.space_group_name_H-M   'P 1'
#
loop_
_entity.id
_entity.type
_entity.pdbx_description
1 polymer ?
#
loop_
_entity_poly.entity_id
_entity_poly.type
_entity_poly.pdbx_seq_one_letter_code
_entity_poly.pdbx_strand_id
1 'polypeptide(L)'
;KYHNAKDLAVAISAEAGELMQHFVWQQDEQIEERLEKRREEIASEVADVAILLFEFADNLGLKLGDVMQAKIANNNLRYPVEKSRGNNLKYSEL
;
A
#
# COMPACT_ATOMS: atom_id res chain seq x y z
N LYS A 1 8.29 -3.34 -25.81
CA LYS A 1 7.02 -3.77 -25.18
C LYS A 1 6.84 -2.86 -23.97
N TYR A 2 5.94 -1.88 -24.06
CA TYR A 2 5.53 -1.11 -22.89
C TYR A 2 4.87 -2.09 -21.90
N HIS A 3 4.99 -1.87 -20.58
CA HIS A 3 4.60 -2.80 -19.51
C HIS A 3 5.55 -3.99 -19.28
N ASN A 4 6.86 -3.79 -19.33
CA ASN A 4 7.76 -4.78 -18.71
C ASN A 4 7.70 -4.64 -17.18
N ALA A 5 8.05 -5.69 -16.42
CA ALA A 5 7.94 -5.68 -14.97
C ALA A 5 8.69 -4.51 -14.30
N LYS A 6 9.84 -4.10 -14.84
CA LYS A 6 10.59 -2.94 -14.32
C LYS A 6 9.77 -1.66 -14.49
N ASP A 7 9.19 -1.43 -15.66
CA ASP A 7 8.42 -0.20 -15.93
C ASP A 7 7.20 -0.10 -15.02
N LEU A 8 6.47 -1.21 -14.82
CA LEU A 8 5.34 -1.26 -13.90
C LEU A 8 5.75 -1.06 -12.44
N ALA A 9 6.87 -1.64 -12.00
CA ALA A 9 7.38 -1.39 -10.64
C ALA A 9 7.75 0.08 -10.41
N VAL A 10 8.30 0.75 -11.44
CA VAL A 10 8.56 2.19 -11.41
C VAL A 10 7.25 2.97 -11.34
N ALA A 11 6.25 2.62 -12.16
CA ALA A 11 4.95 3.28 -12.17
C ALA A 11 4.23 3.15 -10.81
N ILE A 12 4.18 1.95 -10.22
CA ILE A 12 3.63 1.73 -8.87
C ILE A 12 4.29 2.65 -7.84
N SER A 13 5.61 2.83 -7.93
CA SER A 13 6.35 3.70 -7.02
C SER A 13 6.03 5.18 -7.23
N ALA A 14 5.75 5.59 -8.48
CA ALA A 14 5.33 6.94 -8.82
C ALA A 14 3.94 7.24 -8.23
N GLU A 15 2.93 6.40 -8.50
CA GLU A 15 1.56 6.60 -8.00
C GLU A 15 1.50 6.53 -6.47
N ALA A 16 2.29 5.66 -5.84
CA ALA A 16 2.43 5.65 -4.38
C ALA A 16 3.03 6.97 -3.85
N GLY A 17 3.91 7.59 -4.63
CA GLY A 17 4.44 8.92 -4.35
C GLY A 17 3.39 10.02 -4.50
N GLU A 18 2.51 9.95 -5.50
CA GLU A 18 1.39 10.88 -5.71
C GLU A 18 0.38 10.78 -4.56
N LEU A 19 -0.01 9.56 -4.18
CA LEU A 19 -0.80 9.32 -2.97
C LEU A 19 -0.15 9.94 -1.72
N MET A 20 1.15 9.75 -1.56
CA MET A 20 1.89 10.29 -0.41
C MET A 20 1.88 11.82 -0.40
N GLN A 21 1.89 12.51 -1.55
CA GLN A 21 1.88 13.99 -1.62
C GLN A 21 0.68 14.61 -0.90
N HIS A 22 -0.43 13.88 -0.75
CA HIS A 22 -1.58 14.37 0.02
C HIS A 22 -1.27 14.56 1.51
N PHE A 23 -0.19 13.97 2.03
CA PHE A 23 0.11 13.88 3.46
C PHE A 23 1.46 14.47 3.87
N VAL A 24 2.42 14.66 2.94
CA VAL A 24 3.81 15.08 3.26
C VAL A 24 3.91 16.32 4.17
N TRP A 25 2.99 17.28 4.01
CA TRP A 25 3.01 18.55 4.75
C TRP A 25 1.91 18.67 5.79
N GLN A 26 1.20 17.60 6.11
CA GLN A 26 0.08 17.62 7.06
C GLN A 26 0.57 17.24 8.46
N GLN A 27 0.03 17.92 9.47
CA GLN A 27 0.11 17.48 10.87
C GLN A 27 -1.05 16.52 11.19
N ASP A 28 -0.93 15.77 12.28
CA ASP A 28 -1.93 14.75 12.68
C ASP A 28 -3.33 15.36 12.82
N GLU A 29 -3.45 16.56 13.38
CA GLU A 29 -4.73 17.25 13.57
C GLU A 29 -5.39 17.70 12.25
N GLN A 30 -4.63 17.72 11.15
CA GLN A 30 -5.10 18.17 9.83
C GLN A 30 -5.55 17.01 8.92
N ILE A 31 -5.31 15.76 9.33
CA ILE A 31 -5.54 14.59 8.48
C ILE A 31 -7.03 14.40 8.17
N GLU A 32 -7.91 14.52 9.17
CA GLU A 32 -9.35 14.33 8.97
C GLU A 32 -9.91 15.35 7.96
N GLU A 33 -9.58 16.63 8.15
CA GLU A 33 -9.98 17.70 7.23
C GLU A 33 -9.40 17.48 5.81
N ARG A 34 -8.15 17.04 5.71
CA ARG A 34 -7.50 16.72 4.43
C ARG A 34 -8.24 15.60 3.69
N LEU A 35 -8.59 14.52 4.41
CA LEU A 35 -9.33 13.38 3.87
C LEU A 35 -10.71 13.79 3.35
N GLU A 36 -11.41 14.69 4.06
CA GLU A 36 -12.70 15.20 3.59
C GLU A 36 -12.55 16.09 2.35
N LYS A 37 -11.61 17.04 2.37
CA LYS A 37 -11.45 18.04 1.31
C LYS A 37 -10.87 17.48 0.01
N ARG A 38 -10.04 16.43 0.10
CA ARG A 38 -9.30 15.85 -1.04
C ARG A 38 -9.69 14.41 -1.30
N ARG A 39 -10.86 13.98 -0.81
CA ARG A 39 -11.32 12.58 -0.88
C ARG A 39 -11.24 11.97 -2.27
N GLU A 40 -11.69 12.70 -3.28
CA GLU A 40 -11.75 12.21 -4.66
C GLU A 40 -10.35 12.04 -5.25
N GLU A 41 -9.46 13.01 -5.04
CA GLU A 41 -8.06 12.94 -5.48
C GLU A 41 -7.35 11.75 -4.80
N ILE A 42 -7.46 11.63 -3.47
CA ILE A 42 -6.87 10.51 -2.71
C ILE A 42 -7.42 9.17 -3.19
N ALA A 43 -8.73 9.09 -3.45
CA ALA A 43 -9.34 7.87 -3.97
C ALA A 43 -8.83 7.50 -5.37
N SER A 44 -8.54 8.50 -6.21
CA SER A 44 -7.90 8.31 -7.51
C SER A 44 -6.52 7.68 -7.34
N GLU A 45 -5.64 8.29 -6.54
CA GLU A 45 -4.28 7.79 -6.35
C GLU A 45 -4.24 6.38 -5.73
N VAL A 46 -5.17 6.08 -4.82
CA VAL A 46 -5.35 4.72 -4.28
C VAL A 46 -5.72 3.73 -5.39
N ALA A 47 -6.62 4.14 -6.30
CA ALA A 47 -7.03 3.30 -7.42
C ALA A 47 -5.87 3.08 -8.40
N ASP A 48 -5.08 4.10 -8.71
CA ASP A 48 -3.94 4.02 -9.64
C ASP A 48 -2.88 3.05 -9.12
N VAL A 49 -2.52 3.13 -7.83
CA VAL A 49 -1.63 2.15 -7.17
C VAL A 49 -2.19 0.74 -7.27
N ALA A 50 -3.49 0.56 -6.99
CA ALA A 50 -4.12 -0.76 -7.00
C ALA A 50 -4.14 -1.36 -8.42
N ILE A 51 -4.56 -0.60 -9.42
CA ILE A 51 -4.65 -1.04 -10.82
C ILE A 51 -3.28 -1.50 -11.32
N LEU A 52 -2.24 -0.71 -11.10
CA LEU A 52 -0.90 -1.07 -11.53
C LEU A 52 -0.36 -2.30 -10.78
N LEU A 53 -0.69 -2.47 -9.50
CA LEU A 53 -0.32 -3.65 -8.75
C LEU A 53 -1.03 -4.92 -9.26
N PHE A 54 -2.31 -4.81 -9.62
CA PHE A 54 -3.06 -5.90 -10.27
C PHE A 54 -2.45 -6.26 -11.62
N GLU A 55 -2.14 -5.28 -12.45
CA GLU A 55 -1.49 -5.51 -13.75
C GLU A 55 -0.10 -6.13 -13.60
N PHE A 56 0.68 -5.65 -12.63
CA PHE A 56 2.00 -6.21 -12.32
C PHE A 56 1.92 -7.67 -11.87
N ALA A 57 0.96 -8.01 -11.01
CA ALA A 57 0.74 -9.37 -10.58
C ALA A 57 0.32 -10.28 -11.75
N ASP A 58 -0.61 -9.84 -12.59
CA ASP A 58 -1.07 -10.58 -13.77
C ASP A 58 0.08 -10.84 -14.75
N ASN A 59 0.90 -9.83 -15.04
CA ASN A 59 2.08 -9.95 -15.90
C ASN A 59 3.14 -10.95 -15.37
N LEU A 60 3.14 -11.21 -14.07
CA LEU A 60 4.02 -12.21 -13.43
C LEU A 60 3.33 -13.56 -13.21
N GLY A 61 2.06 -13.72 -13.60
CA GLY A 61 1.28 -14.92 -13.36
C GLY A 61 0.95 -15.14 -11.87
N LEU A 62 0.96 -14.09 -11.07
CA LEU A 62 0.65 -14.13 -9.65
C LEU A 62 -0.85 -13.92 -9.44
N LYS A 63 -1.52 -14.88 -8.82
CA LYS A 63 -2.87 -14.67 -8.27
C LYS A 63 -2.77 -13.78 -7.04
N LEU A 64 -2.88 -12.48 -7.22
CA LEU A 64 -2.58 -11.49 -6.18
C LEU A 64 -3.33 -11.78 -4.86
N GLY A 65 -4.62 -12.12 -4.94
CA GLY A 65 -5.42 -12.50 -3.77
C GLY A 65 -4.86 -13.69 -2.99
N ASP A 66 -4.44 -14.75 -3.68
CA ASP A 66 -3.85 -15.95 -3.05
C ASP A 66 -2.51 -15.60 -2.38
N VAL A 67 -1.68 -14.79 -3.06
CA VAL A 67 -0.38 -14.34 -2.53
C VAL A 67 -0.58 -13.47 -1.28
N MET A 68 -1.57 -12.58 -1.28
CA MET A 68 -1.92 -11.76 -0.12
C MET A 68 -2.41 -12.62 1.05
N GLN A 69 -3.28 -13.60 0.81
CA GLN A 69 -3.77 -14.51 1.85
C GLN A 69 -2.64 -15.34 2.46
N ALA A 70 -1.75 -15.89 1.63
CA ALA A 70 -0.57 -16.61 2.10
C ALA A 70 0.35 -15.72 2.97
N LYS A 71 0.52 -14.44 2.59
CA LYS A 71 1.28 -13.46 3.37
C LYS A 71 0.63 -13.14 4.71
N ILE A 72 -0.68 -12.93 4.75
CA ILE A 72 -1.44 -12.68 5.99
C ILE A 72 -1.32 -13.87 6.93
N ALA A 73 -1.50 -15.10 6.42
CA ALA A 73 -1.35 -16.32 7.21
C ALA A 73 0.07 -16.45 7.81
N ASN A 74 1.10 -16.12 7.04
CA ASN A 74 2.49 -16.11 7.53
C ASN A 74 2.72 -15.02 8.59
N ASN A 75 2.15 -13.82 8.38
CA ASN A 75 2.25 -12.73 9.35
C ASN A 75 1.59 -13.12 10.68
N ASN A 76 0.45 -13.82 10.68
CA ASN A 76 -0.19 -14.29 11.91
C ASN A 76 0.65 -15.31 12.70
N LEU A 77 1.51 -16.07 12.00
CA LEU A 77 2.48 -16.97 12.64
C LEU A 77 3.66 -16.20 13.25
N ARG A 78 4.05 -15.08 12.62
CA ARG A 78 5.13 -14.20 13.11
C ARG A 78 4.66 -13.21 14.18
N TYR A 79 3.40 -12.83 14.15
CA TYR A 79 2.74 -11.84 15.00
C TYR A 79 1.38 -12.38 15.45
N PRO A 80 1.31 -13.14 16.55
CA PRO A 80 0.03 -13.48 17.16
C PRO A 80 -0.72 -12.18 17.47
N VAL A 81 -2.00 -12.10 17.11
CA VAL A 81 -2.85 -10.89 17.26
C VAL A 81 -2.82 -10.30 18.67
N GLU A 82 -2.54 -11.13 19.68
CA GLU A 82 -2.37 -10.71 21.08
C GLU A 82 -1.15 -9.81 21.33
N LYS A 83 -0.10 -9.88 20.49
CA LYS A 83 1.13 -9.08 20.62
C LYS A 83 1.15 -7.79 19.80
N SER A 84 0.20 -7.60 18.89
CA SER A 84 0.21 -6.48 17.92
C SER A 84 -0.90 -5.45 18.14
N ARG A 85 -1.78 -5.63 19.14
CA ARG A 85 -2.69 -4.57 19.57
C ARG A 85 -1.92 -3.51 20.37
N GLY A 86 -1.58 -2.42 19.69
CA GLY A 86 -1.15 -1.16 20.34
C GLY A 86 0.36 -0.92 20.44
N ASN A 87 1.20 -1.63 19.67
CA ASN A 87 2.66 -1.39 19.72
C ASN A 87 3.22 -1.08 18.32
N ASN A 88 3.73 0.14 18.15
CA ASN A 88 4.41 0.65 16.95
C ASN A 88 5.92 0.32 16.93
N LEU A 89 6.34 -0.71 17.66
CA LEU A 89 7.75 -1.11 17.74
C LEU A 89 8.18 -1.89 16.49
N LYS A 90 9.34 -1.53 15.94
CA LYS A 90 10.00 -2.33 14.91
C LYS A 90 10.45 -3.67 15.52
N TYR A 91 10.38 -4.73 14.71
CA TYR A 91 10.70 -6.12 15.10
C TYR A 91 12.08 -6.32 15.76
N SER A 92 13.06 -5.43 15.51
CA SER A 92 14.37 -5.48 16.17
C SER A 92 14.33 -5.16 17.67
N GLU A 93 13.18 -4.71 18.19
CA GLU A 93 12.99 -4.21 19.55
C GLU A 93 11.82 -4.88 20.29
N LEU A 94 11.30 -6.00 19.75
CA LEU A 94 10.30 -6.86 20.41
C LEU A 94 10.93 -7.99 21.22
#